data_AF-A0A941JGG5-F1
#
_entry.id   AF-A0A941JGG5-F1
#
_cell.length_a   1.000
_cell.length_b   1.000
_cell.length_c   1.000
_cell.angle_alpha   90.00
_cell.angle_beta   90.00
_cell.angle_gamma   90.00
#
_symmetry.space_group_name_H-M   'P 1'
#
loop_
_entity.id
_entity.type
_entity.pdbx_description
1 polymer ?
#
loop_
_entity_poly.entity_id
_entity_poly.type
_entity_poly.pdbx_seq_one_letter_code
_entity_poly.pdbx_strand_id
1 'polypeptide(L)'
;LDGINFVKFDGIEKAADGSTILLIDAKTKLAIWNQAAQESVLKTLDRVRSAVQQNPGYKVVYEFPNAKVEAQASNFIRRNSLGDIVTTRVRAP
;
A
#
# COMPACT_ATOMS: atom_id res chain seq x y z
N LEU A 1 -9.86 -10.91 -23.20
CA LEU A 1 -8.72 -11.06 -22.29
C LEU A 1 -8.11 -9.69 -22.01
N ASP A 2 -8.89 -8.85 -21.32
CA ASP A 2 -8.57 -8.19 -20.06
C ASP A 2 -7.11 -7.80 -19.81
N GLY A 3 -6.64 -6.80 -20.54
CA GLY A 3 -5.64 -5.85 -20.02
C GLY A 3 -6.39 -4.62 -19.46
N ILE A 4 -5.89 -3.78 -18.55
CA ILE A 4 -4.54 -3.47 -18.10
C ILE A 4 -4.75 -2.69 -16.78
N ASN A 5 -4.76 -3.34 -15.62
CA ASN A 5 -4.61 -2.60 -14.35
C ASN A 5 -3.13 -2.58 -14.00
N PHE A 6 -2.36 -1.73 -14.70
CA PHE A 6 -0.95 -1.53 -14.38
C PHE A 6 -0.86 -0.66 -13.12
N VAL A 7 -0.45 -1.27 -12.00
CA VAL A 7 -0.10 -0.52 -10.79
C VAL A 7 1.39 -0.21 -10.90
N LYS A 8 1.72 1.06 -11.14
CA LYS A 8 3.10 1.53 -11.12
C LYS A 8 3.51 1.84 -9.69
N PHE A 9 4.65 1.32 -9.29
CA PHE A 9 5.30 1.60 -8.02
C PHE A 9 6.46 2.57 -8.27
N ASP A 10 6.75 3.42 -7.28
CA ASP A 10 7.84 4.39 -7.33
C ASP A 10 9.19 3.73 -7.04
N GLY A 11 9.20 2.61 -6.34
CA GLY A 11 10.41 1.87 -6.00
C GLY A 11 10.20 0.36 -5.91
N ILE A 12 11.31 -0.38 -6.00
CA ILE A 12 11.37 -1.82 -5.78
C ILE A 12 12.59 -2.09 -4.89
N GLU A 13 12.37 -2.76 -3.75
CA GLU A 13 13.41 -3.15 -2.81
C GLU A 13 13.36 -4.67 -2.55
N LYS A 14 14.48 -5.26 -2.10
CA LYS A 14 14.46 -6.59 -1.49
C LYS A 14 14.29 -6.44 0.02
N ALA A 15 13.40 -7.23 0.61
CA ALA A 15 13.29 -7.30 2.06
C ALA A 15 14.57 -7.89 2.69
N ALA A 16 14.73 -7.69 4.00
CA ALA A 16 15.89 -8.20 4.74
C ALA A 16 16.04 -9.73 4.67
N ASP A 17 14.95 -10.46 4.43
CA ASP A 17 14.95 -11.92 4.24
C ASP A 17 15.50 -12.37 2.87
N GLY A 18 15.76 -11.44 1.95
CA GLY A 18 16.31 -11.69 0.61
C GLY A 18 15.38 -12.39 -0.38
N SER A 19 14.18 -12.82 0.06
CA SER A 19 13.22 -13.61 -0.73
C SER A 19 11.95 -12.84 -1.08
N THR A 20 11.63 -11.80 -0.30
CA THR A 20 10.50 -10.93 -0.54
C THR A 20 10.92 -9.68 -1.35
N ILE A 21 10.19 -9.38 -2.41
CA ILE A 21 10.27 -8.13 -3.16
C ILE A 21 9.25 -7.13 -2.60
N LEU A 22 9.73 -5.98 -2.17
CA LEU A 22 8.91 -4.86 -1.71
C LEU A 22 8.63 -3.92 -2.88
N LEU A 23 7.36 -3.71 -3.18
CA LEU A 23 6.87 -2.74 -4.16
C LEU A 23 6.47 -1.46 -3.41
N ILE A 24 7.17 -0.37 -3.67
CA ILE A 24 7.07 0.86 -2.89
C ILE A 24 6.27 1.91 -3.66
N ASP A 25 5.26 2.46 -3.01
CA ASP A 25 4.38 3.50 -3.56
C ASP A 25 4.40 4.70 -2.61
N ALA A 26 4.94 5.82 -3.08
CA ALA A 26 5.16 7.01 -2.31
C ALA A 26 3.89 7.89 -2.34
N LYS A 27 3.28 8.09 -1.18
CA LYS A 27 2.03 8.83 -1.01
C LYS A 27 2.26 10.11 -0.22
N THR A 28 1.66 11.21 -0.65
CA THR A 28 1.60 12.43 0.17
C THR A 28 0.57 12.32 1.29
N LYS A 29 -0.54 11.60 1.06
CA LYS A 29 -1.60 11.23 2.02
C LYS A 29 -2.54 10.19 1.40
N LEU A 30 -3.35 9.53 2.23
CA LEU A 30 -4.51 8.75 1.75
C LEU A 30 -5.76 9.64 1.65
N ALA A 31 -6.60 9.35 0.65
CA ALA A 31 -7.84 10.07 0.42
C ALA A 31 -8.97 9.59 1.33
N ILE A 32 -8.95 9.99 2.61
CA ILE A 32 -9.87 9.48 3.64
C ILE A 32 -10.77 10.57 4.28
N TRP A 33 -10.93 11.71 3.61
CA TRP A 33 -11.63 12.89 4.13
C TRP A 33 -13.16 12.79 4.09
N ASN A 34 -13.74 11.85 3.34
CA ASN A 34 -15.17 11.55 3.33
C ASN A 34 -15.41 10.07 2.97
N GLN A 35 -16.65 9.61 3.09
CA GLN A 35 -17.01 8.21 2.86
C GLN A 35 -16.69 7.76 1.42
N ALA A 36 -17.07 8.52 0.40
CA ALA A 36 -16.82 8.16 -1.00
C ALA A 36 -15.32 8.01 -1.31
N ALA A 37 -14.49 8.89 -0.74
CA ALA A 37 -13.04 8.83 -0.89
C ALA A 37 -12.48 7.58 -0.18
N GLN A 38 -12.97 7.29 1.05
CA GLN A 38 -12.58 6.08 1.79
C GLN A 38 -12.94 4.81 1.02
N GLU A 39 -14.15 4.71 0.45
CA GLU A 39 -14.57 3.56 -0.37
C GLU A 39 -13.67 3.35 -1.58
N SER A 40 -13.22 4.44 -2.22
CA SER A 40 -12.28 4.37 -3.34
C SER A 40 -10.90 3.87 -2.92
N VAL A 41 -10.41 4.31 -1.75
CA VAL A 41 -9.17 3.78 -1.15
C VAL A 41 -9.31 2.30 -0.83
N LEU A 42 -10.42 1.87 -0.22
CA LEU A 42 -10.66 0.46 0.10
C LEU A 42 -10.70 -0.42 -1.15
N LYS A 43 -11.41 0.00 -2.21
CA LYS A 43 -11.40 -0.71 -3.50
C LYS A 43 -10.00 -0.85 -4.09
N THR A 44 -9.16 0.16 -3.92
CA THR A 44 -7.77 0.11 -4.38
C THR A 44 -6.95 -0.88 -3.55
N LEU A 45 -7.09 -0.85 -2.23
CA LEU A 45 -6.40 -1.78 -1.32
C LEU A 45 -6.86 -3.23 -1.54
N ASP A 46 -8.13 -3.47 -1.87
CA ASP A 46 -8.63 -4.80 -2.22
C ASP A 46 -8.02 -5.32 -3.53
N ARG A 47 -7.84 -4.46 -4.55
CA ARG A 47 -7.12 -4.86 -5.78
C ARG A 47 -5.66 -5.20 -5.49
N VAL A 48 -5.01 -4.41 -4.61
CA VAL A 48 -3.64 -4.69 -4.17
C VAL A 48 -3.58 -6.04 -3.42
N ARG A 49 -4.53 -6.31 -2.53
CA ARG A 49 -4.69 -7.61 -1.84
C ARG A 49 -4.75 -8.75 -2.84
N SER A 50 -5.65 -8.68 -3.83
CA SER A 50 -5.78 -9.72 -4.85
C SER A 50 -4.49 -9.90 -5.65
N ALA A 51 -3.81 -8.81 -6.03
CA ALA A 51 -2.57 -8.87 -6.79
C ALA A 51 -1.44 -9.53 -5.98
N VAL A 52 -1.26 -9.16 -4.71
CA VAL A 52 -0.23 -9.73 -3.83
C VAL A 52 -0.51 -11.21 -3.54
N GLN A 53 -1.77 -11.59 -3.32
CA GLN A 53 -2.15 -12.99 -3.11
C GLN A 53 -1.85 -13.87 -4.33
N GLN A 54 -1.98 -13.33 -5.54
CA GLN A 54 -1.64 -14.03 -6.78
C GLN A 54 -0.13 -14.08 -7.06
N ASN A 55 0.65 -13.22 -6.42
CA ASN A 55 2.09 -13.08 -6.63
C ASN A 55 2.84 -13.29 -5.30
N PRO A 56 2.99 -14.56 -4.84
CA PRO A 56 3.73 -14.85 -3.62
C PRO A 56 5.17 -14.35 -3.74
N GLY A 57 5.73 -13.88 -2.62
CA GLY A 57 7.05 -13.25 -2.60
C GLY A 57 7.05 -11.75 -2.91
N TYR A 58 5.90 -11.15 -3.21
CA TYR A 58 5.75 -9.70 -3.32
C TYR A 58 4.99 -9.13 -2.12
N LYS A 59 5.36 -7.93 -1.68
CA LYS A 59 4.61 -7.14 -0.69
C LYS A 59 4.55 -5.68 -1.12
N VAL A 60 3.51 -4.97 -0.69
CA VAL A 60 3.39 -3.53 -0.97
C VAL A 60 3.71 -2.72 0.27
N VAL A 61 4.47 -1.65 0.07
CA VAL A 61 4.86 -0.67 1.09
C VAL A 61 4.39 0.71 0.66
N TYR A 62 3.59 1.37 1.48
CA TYR A 62 3.26 2.78 1.31
C TYR A 62 4.20 3.66 2.11
N GLU A 63 4.88 4.57 1.42
CA GLU A 63 5.76 5.55 2.05
C GLU A 63 5.09 6.89 2.17
N PHE A 64 5.23 7.52 3.34
CA PHE A 64 4.68 8.83 3.62
C PHE A 64 5.76 9.84 4.02
N PRO A 65 5.55 11.13 3.75
CA PRO A 65 6.56 12.16 4.01
C PRO A 65 6.84 12.41 5.50
N ASN A 66 5.95 11.99 6.40
CA ASN A 66 6.13 12.16 7.85
C ASN A 66 5.28 11.18 8.66
N ALA A 67 5.65 11.03 9.94
CA ALA A 67 5.00 10.12 10.89
C ALA A 67 3.52 10.43 11.12
N LYS A 68 3.10 11.70 11.06
CA LYS A 68 1.69 12.07 11.29
C LYS A 68 0.79 11.52 10.19
N VAL A 69 1.20 11.68 8.93
CA VAL A 69 0.44 11.16 7.78
C VAL A 69 0.50 9.65 7.73
N GLU A 70 1.67 9.06 7.99
CA GLU A 70 1.84 7.61 8.08
C GLU A 70 0.89 7.00 9.12
N ALA A 71 0.83 7.56 10.33
CA ALA A 71 -0.02 7.06 11.39
C ALA A 71 -1.52 7.16 11.04
N GLN A 72 -1.94 8.24 10.36
CA GLN A 72 -3.32 8.36 9.88
C GLN A 72 -3.67 7.26 8.87
N ALA A 73 -2.77 6.99 7.93
CA ALA A 73 -2.94 5.95 6.93
C ALA A 73 -2.94 4.54 7.58
N SER A 74 -1.96 4.27 8.44
CA SER A 74 -1.81 3.00 9.16
C SER A 74 -3.05 2.68 10.00
N ASN A 75 -3.57 3.68 10.73
CA ASN A 75 -4.79 3.52 11.51
C ASN A 75 -6.01 3.21 10.63
N PHE A 76 -6.15 3.88 9.49
CA PHE A 76 -7.24 3.59 8.55
C PHE A 76 -7.14 2.17 7.99
N ILE A 77 -5.95 1.76 7.55
CA ILE A 77 -5.70 0.41 7.01
C ILE A 77 -5.99 -0.67 8.06
N ARG A 78 -5.51 -0.50 9.30
CA ARG A 78 -5.73 -1.45 10.40
C ARG A 78 -7.20 -1.56 10.80
N ARG A 79 -7.92 -0.45 10.88
CA ARG A 79 -9.37 -0.44 11.20
C ARG A 79 -10.22 -1.20 10.17
N ASN A 80 -9.71 -1.35 8.95
CA ASN A 80 -10.38 -2.09 7.87
C ASN A 80 -9.79 -3.49 7.66
N SER A 81 -9.00 -4.02 8.60
CA SER A 81 -8.37 -5.35 8.51
C SER A 81 -7.51 -5.54 7.24
N LEU A 82 -6.84 -4.47 6.81
CA LEU A 82 -5.98 -4.45 5.63
C LEU A 82 -4.47 -4.41 5.99
N GLY A 83 -4.14 -4.52 7.28
CA GLY A 83 -2.77 -4.38 7.81
C GLY A 83 -1.80 -5.46 7.33
N ASP A 84 -2.30 -6.63 6.94
CA ASP A 84 -1.47 -7.74 6.46
C ASP A 84 -1.15 -7.67 4.96
N ILE A 85 -1.73 -6.70 4.24
CA ILE A 85 -1.57 -6.57 2.78
C ILE A 85 -0.64 -5.44 2.42
N VAL A 86 -0.80 -4.30 3.10
CA VAL A 86 0.02 -3.12 2.87
C VAL A 86 0.66 -2.72 4.19
N THR A 87 1.98 -2.61 4.17
CA THR A 87 2.74 -2.03 5.26
C THR A 87 2.99 -0.55 4.99
N THR A 88 3.11 0.24 6.05
CA THR A 88 3.33 1.68 5.95
C THR A 88 4.66 2.04 6.61
N ARG A 89 5.39 3.01 6.04
CA ARG A 89 6.59 3.57 6.66
C ARG A 89 6.74 5.06 6.34
N VAL A 90 7.53 5.76 7.15
CA VAL A 90 7.97 7.13 6.84
C VAL A 90 9.13 7.03 5.86
N ARG A 91 9.11 7.85 4.81
CA ARG A 91 10.22 7.93 3.85
C ARG A 91 11.49 8.36 4.60
N ALA A 92 12.57 7.62 4.39
CA ALA A 92 13.88 8.04 4.91
C ALA A 92 14.28 9.40 4.27
N PRO A 93 14.92 10.31 5.03
CA PRO A 93 15.45 11.57 4.49
C PRO A 93 16.42 11.38 3.33
#